data_AF-A0A7J6KAQ4-F1
#
_entry.id   AF-A0A7J6KAQ4-F1
#
_cell.length_a   1.000
_cell.length_b   1.000
_cell.length_c   1.000
_cell.angle_alpha   90.00
_cell.angle_beta   90.00
_cell.angle_gamma   90.00
#
_symmetry.space_group_name_H-M   'P 1'
#
loop_
_entity.id
_entity.type
_entity.pdbx_description
1 polymer ?
#
loop_
_entity_poly.entity_id
_entity_poly.type
_entity_poly.pdbx_seq_one_letter_code
_entity_poly.pdbx_strand_id
1 'polypeptide(L)'
;MAPKAGASAGAKASAKKAVAGKVKKAQQAAKGLKASSSFKKARVRTNVHFFRPHTLRKSRQPKVVRRCYEAATCTFPKLAKTDKYTIVRQPLTTESAMKKIEETNTLVFLVDPRSNKRQIKQAVKELYDVDTQRVNTLIRPDGLKKAYVRLTSDYDALDVANKIGII
;
A
#
# COMPACT_ATOMS: atom_id res chain seq x y z
N MET A 1 -15.50 77.12 -67.46
CA MET A 1 -15.82 76.83 -66.03
C MET A 1 -15.25 75.46 -65.68
N ALA A 2 -14.55 75.37 -64.55
CA ALA A 2 -13.91 74.18 -63.95
C ALA A 2 -14.94 73.09 -63.52
N PRO A 3 -14.59 71.97 -62.84
CA PRO A 3 -13.33 71.20 -62.70
C PRO A 3 -13.51 69.64 -62.81
N LYS A 4 -12.37 68.93 -62.73
CA LYS A 4 -12.08 67.57 -62.20
C LYS A 4 -13.23 66.73 -61.58
N ALA A 5 -13.23 65.42 -61.83
CA ALA A 5 -12.81 64.39 -60.85
C ALA A 5 -13.33 62.96 -61.16
N GLY A 6 -12.39 62.00 -61.17
CA GLY A 6 -12.52 60.71 -60.46
C GLY A 6 -13.66 59.75 -60.80
N ALA A 7 -13.52 58.92 -61.85
CA ALA A 7 -14.41 57.76 -62.04
C ALA A 7 -13.70 56.41 -62.25
N SER A 8 -12.39 56.38 -62.57
CA SER A 8 -11.69 55.11 -62.88
C SER A 8 -11.00 54.44 -61.68
N ALA A 9 -10.83 55.14 -60.55
CA ALA A 9 -10.25 54.58 -59.33
C ALA A 9 -11.29 53.86 -58.44
N GLY A 10 -12.55 54.33 -58.45
CA GLY A 10 -13.63 53.80 -57.61
C GLY A 10 -14.09 52.39 -57.99
N ALA A 11 -14.22 52.12 -59.29
CA ALA A 11 -14.66 50.82 -59.81
C ALA A 11 -13.61 49.69 -59.66
N LYS A 12 -12.32 50.02 -59.80
CA LYS A 12 -11.23 49.06 -59.54
C LYS A 12 -11.01 48.83 -58.04
N ALA A 13 -11.23 49.85 -57.20
CA ALA A 13 -11.17 49.71 -55.75
C ALA A 13 -12.34 48.89 -55.17
N SER A 14 -13.57 49.07 -55.68
CA SER A 14 -14.74 48.29 -55.27
C SER A 14 -14.63 46.82 -55.70
N ALA A 15 -14.13 46.54 -56.92
CA ALA A 15 -13.84 45.19 -57.39
C ALA A 15 -12.74 44.50 -56.57
N LYS A 16 -11.64 45.19 -56.25
CA LYS A 16 -10.57 44.65 -55.38
C LYS A 16 -11.06 44.42 -53.94
N LYS A 17 -11.93 45.28 -53.41
CA LYS A 17 -12.51 45.13 -52.06
C LYS A 17 -13.52 43.98 -52.00
N ALA A 18 -14.28 43.76 -53.08
CA ALA A 18 -15.17 42.61 -53.23
C ALA A 18 -14.40 41.28 -53.37
N VAL A 19 -13.30 41.26 -54.13
CA VAL A 19 -12.41 40.10 -54.24
C VAL A 19 -11.71 39.82 -52.91
N ALA A 20 -11.19 40.84 -52.22
CA ALA A 20 -10.59 40.69 -50.89
C ALA A 20 -11.60 40.20 -49.84
N GLY A 21 -12.87 40.62 -49.92
CA GLY A 21 -13.96 40.10 -49.09
C GLY A 21 -14.29 38.63 -49.38
N LYS A 22 -14.31 38.23 -50.65
CA LYS A 22 -14.48 36.82 -51.06
C LYS A 22 -13.30 35.94 -50.60
N VAL A 23 -12.06 36.44 -50.73
CA VAL A 23 -10.85 35.74 -50.26
C VAL A 23 -10.86 35.60 -48.74
N LYS A 24 -11.26 36.63 -47.98
CA LYS A 24 -11.40 36.55 -46.52
C LYS A 24 -12.50 35.57 -46.09
N LYS A 25 -13.65 35.56 -46.78
CA LYS A 25 -14.72 34.57 -46.55
C LYS A 25 -14.26 33.15 -46.86
N ALA A 26 -13.51 32.94 -47.95
CA ALA A 26 -12.94 31.63 -48.30
C ALA A 26 -11.89 31.18 -47.27
N GLN A 27 -11.03 32.08 -46.79
CA GLN A 27 -10.05 31.80 -45.74
C GLN A 27 -10.70 31.50 -44.38
N GLN A 28 -11.82 32.16 -44.05
CA GLN A 28 -12.60 31.88 -42.85
C GLN A 28 -13.30 30.51 -42.94
N ALA A 29 -13.89 30.16 -44.09
CA ALA A 29 -14.46 28.84 -44.35
C ALA A 29 -13.39 27.72 -44.27
N ALA A 30 -12.21 27.94 -44.87
CA ALA A 30 -11.09 26.99 -44.83
C ALA A 30 -10.54 26.77 -43.41
N LYS A 31 -10.57 27.80 -42.55
CA LYS A 31 -10.19 27.67 -41.13
C LYS A 31 -11.22 26.89 -40.31
N GLY A 32 -12.51 27.03 -40.61
CA GLY A 32 -13.59 26.26 -39.98
C GLY A 32 -13.53 24.75 -40.29
N LEU A 33 -13.08 24.38 -41.50
CA LEU A 33 -12.96 22.98 -41.93
C LEU A 33 -11.79 22.21 -41.27
N LYS A 34 -10.76 22.90 -40.79
CA LYS A 34 -9.58 22.27 -40.17
C LYS A 34 -9.76 21.92 -38.69
N ALA A 35 -10.81 22.44 -38.06
CA ALA A 35 -11.00 22.39 -36.62
C ALA A 35 -12.31 21.70 -36.19
N SER A 36 -12.84 20.76 -36.99
CA SER A 36 -13.90 19.88 -36.49
C SER A 36 -13.29 18.87 -35.52
N SER A 37 -13.16 19.25 -34.25
CA SER A 37 -12.60 18.43 -33.17
C SER A 37 -13.52 17.29 -32.71
N SER A 38 -14.55 16.94 -33.49
CA SER A 38 -15.61 15.98 -33.10
C SER A 38 -15.54 14.64 -33.82
N PHE A 39 -14.63 14.45 -34.78
CA PHE A 39 -14.43 13.12 -35.37
C PHE A 39 -13.50 12.29 -34.49
N LYS A 40 -14.00 11.18 -33.94
CA LYS A 40 -13.14 10.17 -33.31
C LYS A 40 -12.11 9.71 -34.35
N LYS A 41 -10.84 10.07 -34.17
CA LYS A 41 -9.74 9.58 -35.03
C LYS A 41 -9.76 8.05 -35.03
N ALA A 42 -9.69 7.44 -36.22
CA ALA A 42 -9.60 5.98 -36.34
C ALA A 42 -8.38 5.47 -35.57
N ARG A 43 -8.57 4.46 -34.70
CA ARG A 43 -7.48 3.85 -33.94
C ARG A 43 -6.70 2.90 -34.85
N VAL A 44 -5.49 3.29 -35.24
CA VAL A 44 -4.57 2.44 -36.00
C VAL A 44 -3.99 1.37 -35.06
N ARG A 45 -4.09 0.09 -35.44
CA ARG A 45 -3.46 -1.03 -34.73
C ARG A 45 -2.18 -1.41 -35.47
N THR A 46 -1.03 -1.28 -34.80
CA THR A 46 0.29 -1.58 -35.36
C THR A 46 0.78 -2.99 -35.06
N ASN A 47 0.17 -3.69 -34.09
CA ASN A 47 0.47 -5.08 -33.78
C ASN A 47 -0.36 -6.03 -34.65
N VAL A 48 0.25 -7.15 -35.06
CA VAL A 48 -0.42 -8.23 -35.82
C VAL A 48 -1.38 -9.02 -34.92
N HIS A 49 -1.11 -9.08 -33.62
CA HIS A 49 -1.95 -9.76 -32.64
C HIS A 49 -3.03 -8.85 -32.06
N PHE A 50 -4.24 -9.41 -31.92
CA PHE A 50 -5.34 -8.77 -31.22
C PHE A 50 -5.28 -9.09 -29.72
N PHE A 51 -4.91 -8.10 -28.92
CA PHE A 51 -4.94 -8.21 -27.45
C PHE A 51 -6.33 -7.87 -26.91
N ARG A 52 -6.81 -8.66 -25.95
CA ARG A 52 -8.05 -8.36 -25.23
C ARG A 52 -7.93 -6.97 -24.58
N PRO A 53 -8.82 -6.02 -24.90
CA PRO A 53 -8.73 -4.68 -24.32
C PRO A 53 -8.93 -4.75 -22.80
N HIS A 54 -8.20 -3.91 -22.08
CA HIS A 54 -8.44 -3.74 -20.66
C HIS A 54 -9.83 -3.18 -20.45
N THR A 55 -10.60 -3.87 -19.62
CA THR A 55 -11.97 -3.53 -19.27
C THR A 55 -12.02 -3.17 -17.79
N LEU A 56 -13.03 -2.39 -17.38
CA LEU A 56 -13.25 -2.07 -15.98
C LEU A 56 -13.50 -3.35 -15.17
N ARG A 57 -12.62 -3.64 -14.21
CA ARG A 57 -12.80 -4.72 -13.23
C ARG A 57 -13.30 -4.11 -11.93
N LYS A 58 -14.58 -4.32 -11.61
CA LYS A 58 -15.17 -3.86 -10.34
C LYS A 58 -14.61 -4.69 -9.18
N SER A 59 -14.44 -4.07 -8.01
CA SER A 59 -14.13 -4.78 -6.78
C SER A 59 -15.32 -5.67 -6.35
N ARG A 60 -15.05 -6.71 -5.56
CA ARG A 60 -16.10 -7.62 -5.10
C ARG A 60 -16.99 -6.90 -4.08
N GLN A 61 -18.29 -6.84 -4.34
CA GLN A 61 -19.31 -6.35 -3.41
C GLN A 61 -20.29 -7.50 -3.12
N PRO A 62 -19.98 -8.39 -2.15
CA PRO A 62 -20.85 -9.53 -1.84
C PRO A 62 -22.12 -9.06 -1.14
N LYS A 63 -23.28 -9.61 -1.53
CA LYS A 63 -24.56 -9.30 -0.87
C LYS A 63 -24.70 -9.96 0.51
N VAL A 64 -23.98 -11.07 0.73
CA VAL A 64 -23.99 -11.84 1.98
C VAL A 64 -22.55 -12.23 2.30
N VAL A 65 -22.18 -12.12 3.58
CA VAL A 65 -20.86 -12.59 4.05
C VAL A 65 -20.80 -14.11 4.08
N ARG A 66 -19.64 -14.70 3.81
CA ARG A 66 -19.49 -16.17 3.80
C ARG A 66 -19.46 -16.77 5.19
N ARG A 67 -18.97 -16.01 6.18
CA ARG A 67 -18.89 -16.42 7.58
C ARG A 67 -19.46 -15.31 8.44
N CYS A 68 -20.25 -15.69 9.44
CA CYS A 68 -20.94 -14.74 10.31
C CYS A 68 -19.98 -13.78 11.00
N TYR A 69 -18.85 -14.27 11.53
CA TYR A 69 -17.83 -13.46 12.21
C TYR A 69 -17.07 -12.48 11.29
N GLU A 70 -17.25 -12.58 9.97
CA GLU A 70 -16.69 -11.62 9.00
C GLU A 70 -17.66 -10.47 8.72
N ALA A 71 -18.91 -10.54 9.21
CA ALA A 71 -19.83 -9.42 9.13
C ALA A 71 -19.43 -8.33 10.12
N ALA A 72 -19.44 -7.08 9.65
CA ALA A 72 -19.23 -5.91 10.50
C ALA A 72 -20.30 -5.76 11.60
N THR A 73 -21.49 -6.36 11.40
CA THR A 73 -22.60 -6.37 12.35
C THR A 73 -22.59 -7.59 13.29
N CYS A 74 -21.57 -8.45 13.21
CA CYS A 74 -21.53 -9.65 14.03
C CYS A 74 -21.20 -9.32 15.49
N THR A 75 -22.06 -9.78 16.40
CA THR A 75 -21.86 -9.68 17.85
C THR A 75 -20.65 -10.49 18.34
N PHE A 76 -20.19 -11.49 17.57
CA PHE A 76 -19.06 -12.35 17.90
C PHE A 76 -17.92 -12.16 16.89
N PRO A 77 -17.05 -11.16 17.08
CA PRO A 77 -15.89 -10.99 16.23
C PRO A 77 -14.95 -12.19 16.38
N LYS A 78 -14.21 -12.50 15.31
CA LYS A 78 -13.18 -13.54 15.37
C LYS A 78 -12.06 -13.09 16.31
N LEU A 79 -11.97 -13.72 17.49
CA LEU A 79 -10.82 -13.51 18.38
C LEU A 79 -9.53 -13.92 17.68
N ALA A 80 -8.48 -13.11 17.88
CA ALA A 80 -7.14 -13.48 17.49
C ALA A 80 -6.76 -14.75 18.27
N LYS A 81 -6.33 -15.80 17.57
CA LYS A 81 -5.91 -17.05 18.22
C LYS A 81 -4.52 -16.95 18.87
N THR A 82 -3.83 -15.83 18.69
CA THR A 82 -2.43 -15.63 19.06
C THR A 82 -2.34 -14.51 20.08
N ASP A 83 -2.70 -14.81 21.32
CA ASP A 83 -2.57 -13.91 22.46
C ASP A 83 -1.20 -14.06 23.12
N LYS A 84 -0.81 -13.10 23.95
CA LYS A 84 0.49 -13.09 24.66
C LYS A 84 0.77 -14.39 25.45
N TYR A 85 -0.26 -14.95 26.10
CA TYR A 85 -0.19 -16.22 26.84
C TYR A 85 -0.06 -17.45 25.94
N THR A 86 -0.54 -17.39 24.70
CA THR A 86 -0.37 -18.49 23.74
C THR A 86 1.03 -18.48 23.12
N ILE A 87 1.60 -17.28 22.95
CA ILE A 87 2.92 -17.07 22.37
C ILE A 87 3.98 -17.54 23.35
N VAL A 88 4.03 -16.95 24.56
CA VAL A 88 5.00 -17.33 25.61
C VAL A 88 4.35 -18.37 26.50
N ARG A 89 4.82 -19.62 26.43
CA ARG A 89 4.20 -20.74 27.16
C ARG A 89 4.78 -20.89 28.56
N GLN A 90 6.10 -21.04 28.65
CA GLN A 90 6.80 -21.18 29.93
C GLN A 90 8.25 -20.74 29.82
N PRO A 91 8.88 -20.27 30.91
CA PRO A 91 10.32 -20.11 30.97
C PRO A 91 11.04 -21.46 30.91
N LEU A 92 12.29 -21.45 30.43
CA LEU A 92 13.15 -22.63 30.42
C LEU A 92 14.11 -22.56 31.61
N THR A 93 14.00 -23.51 32.53
CA THR A 93 14.73 -23.51 33.81
C THR A 93 15.95 -24.46 33.82
N THR A 94 16.48 -24.81 32.64
CA THR A 94 17.66 -25.68 32.52
C THR A 94 18.93 -24.96 32.95
N GLU A 95 19.96 -25.67 33.42
CA GLU A 95 21.27 -25.11 33.80
C GLU A 95 21.85 -24.16 32.74
N SER A 96 21.80 -24.57 31.46
CA SER A 96 22.28 -23.73 30.35
C SER A 96 21.48 -22.43 30.16
N ALA A 97 20.22 -22.40 30.58
CA ALA A 97 19.39 -21.21 30.58
C ALA A 97 19.65 -20.35 31.80
N MET A 98 19.84 -20.93 32.98
CA MET A 98 20.23 -20.18 34.20
C MET A 98 21.54 -19.41 33.96
N LYS A 99 22.55 -20.07 33.35
CA LYS A 99 23.79 -19.41 32.93
C LYS A 99 23.58 -18.23 31.97
N LYS A 100 22.59 -18.30 31.07
CA LYS A 100 22.27 -17.22 30.12
C LYS A 100 21.67 -15.99 30.81
N ILE A 101 20.92 -16.21 31.90
CA ILE A 101 20.32 -15.15 32.70
C ILE A 101 21.44 -14.36 33.39
N GLU A 102 22.36 -15.07 34.03
CA GLU A 102 23.50 -14.49 34.76
C GLU A 102 24.52 -13.81 33.85
N GLU A 103 25.00 -14.48 32.79
CA GLU A 103 26.16 -14.01 32.02
C GLU A 103 25.81 -12.99 30.93
N THR A 104 24.66 -13.16 30.26
CA THR A 104 24.34 -12.43 29.00
C THR A 104 23.08 -11.58 29.11
N ASN A 105 22.46 -11.46 30.29
CA ASN A 105 21.19 -10.77 30.49
C ASN A 105 20.11 -11.24 29.49
N THR A 106 19.91 -12.56 29.42
CA THR A 106 19.04 -13.20 28.43
C THR A 106 18.09 -14.19 29.11
N LEU A 107 16.79 -13.93 28.97
CA LEU A 107 15.73 -14.85 29.38
C LEU A 107 15.49 -15.90 28.30
N VAL A 108 15.23 -17.15 28.72
CA VAL A 108 14.96 -18.25 27.79
C VAL A 108 13.53 -18.73 27.99
N PHE A 109 12.75 -18.72 26.92
CA PHE A 109 11.35 -19.14 26.93
C PHE A 109 11.11 -20.29 25.95
N LEU A 110 10.09 -21.09 26.28
CA LEU A 110 9.39 -21.93 25.34
C LEU A 110 8.19 -21.19 24.78
N VAL A 111 8.09 -21.23 23.47
CA VAL A 111 7.19 -20.42 22.67
C VAL A 111 6.44 -21.32 21.69
N ASP A 112 5.27 -20.88 21.24
CA ASP A 112 4.57 -21.53 20.15
C ASP A 112 5.40 -21.56 18.84
N PRO A 113 5.44 -22.70 18.12
CA PRO A 113 6.21 -22.85 16.90
C PRO A 113 5.77 -21.93 15.76
N ARG A 114 4.56 -21.37 15.81
CA ARG A 114 4.05 -20.42 14.79
C ARG A 114 4.41 -18.97 15.09
N SER A 115 4.92 -18.67 16.28
CA SER A 115 5.20 -17.28 16.68
C SER A 115 6.44 -16.71 15.99
N ASN A 116 6.33 -15.46 15.55
CA ASN A 116 7.42 -14.69 14.96
C ASN A 116 8.22 -13.92 16.02
N LYS A 117 9.48 -13.57 15.74
CA LYS A 117 10.33 -12.78 16.65
C LYS A 117 9.69 -11.47 17.12
N ARG A 118 8.95 -10.79 16.24
CA ARG A 118 8.22 -9.54 16.55
C ARG A 118 7.11 -9.78 17.58
N GLN A 119 6.36 -10.87 17.41
CA GLN A 119 5.29 -11.26 18.34
C GLN A 119 5.85 -11.66 19.69
N ILE A 120 6.98 -12.38 19.74
CA ILE A 120 7.64 -12.75 20.99
C ILE A 120 8.12 -11.51 21.74
N LYS A 121 8.75 -10.56 21.02
CA LYS A 121 9.18 -9.28 21.61
C LYS A 121 8.02 -8.51 22.23
N GLN A 122 6.90 -8.42 21.52
CA GLN A 122 5.70 -7.75 22.02
C GLN A 122 5.07 -8.49 23.20
N ALA A 123 4.96 -9.82 23.13
CA ALA A 123 4.37 -10.63 24.21
C ALA A 123 5.20 -10.55 25.50
N VAL A 124 6.53 -10.60 25.41
CA VAL A 124 7.41 -10.45 26.58
C VAL A 124 7.28 -9.06 27.19
N LYS A 125 7.20 -8.01 26.36
CA LYS A 125 6.97 -6.64 26.82
C LYS A 125 5.64 -6.51 27.56
N GLU A 126 4.55 -7.09 27.04
CA GLU A 126 3.21 -7.00 27.63
C GLU A 126 2.97 -7.93 28.84
N LEU A 127 3.83 -8.93 29.06
CA LEU A 127 3.71 -9.88 30.18
C LEU A 127 4.57 -9.48 31.37
N TYR A 128 5.76 -8.96 31.13
CA TYR A 128 6.75 -8.70 32.17
C TYR A 128 7.19 -7.24 32.24
N ASP A 129 6.63 -6.36 31.40
CA ASP A 129 6.96 -4.93 31.31
C ASP A 129 8.45 -4.65 31.06
N VAL A 130 9.09 -5.53 30.27
CA VAL A 130 10.51 -5.47 29.93
C VAL A 130 10.72 -5.17 28.46
N ASP A 131 11.67 -4.28 28.17
CA ASP A 131 12.13 -4.06 26.80
C ASP A 131 13.25 -5.02 26.38
N THR A 132 13.10 -5.59 25.19
CA THR A 132 14.05 -6.57 24.64
C THR A 132 14.93 -5.92 23.57
N GLN A 133 16.25 -6.13 23.66
CA GLN A 133 17.19 -5.73 22.63
C GLN A 133 17.04 -6.58 21.38
N ARG A 134 17.12 -7.91 21.51
CA ARG A 134 17.01 -8.87 20.39
C ARG A 134 16.42 -10.20 20.81
N VAL A 135 15.81 -10.90 19.85
CA VAL A 135 15.24 -12.24 20.05
C VAL A 135 15.84 -13.22 19.04
N ASN A 136 16.41 -14.31 19.56
CA ASN A 136 16.91 -15.43 18.78
C ASN A 136 16.02 -16.64 19.04
N THR A 137 15.68 -17.42 18.01
CA THR A 137 14.75 -18.55 18.13
C THR A 137 15.31 -19.78 17.43
N LEU A 138 15.08 -20.95 18.00
CA LEU A 138 15.28 -22.26 17.35
C LEU A 138 14.09 -23.17 17.60
N ILE A 139 13.92 -24.19 16.76
CA ILE A 139 12.96 -25.28 17.00
C ILE A 139 13.74 -26.42 17.67
N ARG A 140 13.24 -26.90 18.81
CA ARG A 140 13.81 -28.06 19.50
C ARG A 140 13.35 -29.37 18.83
N PRO A 141 14.09 -30.48 18.99
CA PRO A 141 13.62 -31.79 18.52
C PRO A 141 12.27 -32.18 19.11
N ASP A 142 11.93 -31.68 20.31
CA ASP A 142 10.62 -31.86 20.97
C ASP A 142 9.43 -31.18 20.24
N GLY A 143 9.67 -30.47 19.13
CA GLY A 143 8.66 -29.74 18.37
C GLY A 143 8.26 -28.38 18.94
N LEU A 144 8.81 -28.00 20.09
CA LEU A 144 8.59 -26.69 20.72
C LEU A 144 9.65 -25.67 20.30
N LYS A 145 9.27 -24.40 20.11
CA LYS A 145 10.21 -23.34 19.80
C LYS A 145 10.86 -22.81 21.07
N LYS A 146 12.19 -22.73 21.11
CA LYS A 146 12.96 -22.08 22.18
C LYS A 146 13.35 -20.68 21.72
N ALA A 147 13.11 -19.67 22.55
CA ALA A 147 13.46 -18.29 22.30
C ALA A 147 14.45 -17.79 23.35
N TYR A 148 15.58 -17.28 22.90
CA TYR A 148 16.52 -16.49 23.69
C TYR A 148 16.17 -15.01 23.53
N VAL A 149 15.78 -14.37 24.61
CA VAL A 149 15.32 -12.99 24.66
C VAL A 149 16.32 -12.17 25.44
N ARG A 150 17.15 -11.41 24.73
CA ARG A 150 18.14 -10.53 25.35
C ARG A 150 17.47 -9.21 25.73
N LEU A 151 17.56 -8.83 27.00
CA LEU A 151 16.96 -7.60 27.52
C LEU A 151 17.81 -6.38 27.15
N THR A 152 17.24 -5.17 27.28
CA THR A 152 18.07 -3.94 27.25
C THR A 152 18.88 -3.84 28.54
N SER A 153 19.93 -3.03 28.52
CA SER A 153 20.80 -2.81 29.69
C SER A 153 20.08 -2.15 30.87
N ASP A 154 18.90 -1.58 30.65
CA ASP A 154 18.10 -0.91 31.67
C ASP A 154 17.40 -1.89 32.61
N TYR A 155 17.30 -3.16 32.21
CA TYR A 155 16.66 -4.23 32.98
C TYR A 155 17.66 -5.35 33.25
N ASP A 156 17.70 -5.83 34.49
CA ASP A 156 18.43 -7.03 34.85
C ASP A 156 17.54 -8.27 34.72
N ALA A 157 18.02 -9.29 33.98
CA ALA A 157 17.30 -10.55 33.81
C ALA A 157 17.17 -11.32 35.13
N LEU A 158 18.08 -11.16 36.09
CA LEU A 158 17.97 -11.80 37.40
C LEU A 158 16.76 -11.30 38.18
N ASP A 159 16.59 -9.98 38.26
CA ASP A 159 15.45 -9.36 38.94
C ASP A 159 14.12 -9.72 38.27
N VAL A 160 14.10 -9.77 36.95
CA VAL A 160 12.91 -10.19 36.20
C VAL A 160 12.62 -11.67 36.44
N ALA A 161 13.63 -12.54 36.48
CA ALA A 161 13.44 -13.97 36.76
C ALA A 161 12.89 -14.22 38.18
N ASN A 162 13.31 -13.43 39.17
CA ASN A 162 12.76 -13.46 40.53
C ASN A 162 11.28 -13.06 40.54
N LYS A 163 10.89 -12.02 39.78
CA LYS A 163 9.49 -11.61 39.64
C LYS A 163 8.64 -12.68 38.95
N ILE A 164 9.21 -13.45 38.04
CA ILE A 164 8.52 -14.57 37.38
C ILE A 164 8.44 -15.80 38.30
N GLY A 165 9.36 -15.94 39.25
CA GLY A 165 9.43 -17.07 40.20
C GLY A 165 10.21 -18.26 39.64
N ILE A 166 11.29 -18.02 38.91
CA ILE A 166 12.15 -19.07 38.31
C ILE A 166 13.44 -19.31 39.12
N ILE A 167 13.80 -18.35 39.97
CA ILE A 167 14.97 -18.34 40.86
C ILE A 167 14.47 -18.28 42.30
#